data_AF-A0A1I4E4I9-F1
#
_entry.id   AF-A0A1I4E4I9-F1
#
_cell.length_a   1.000
_cell.length_b   1.000
_cell.length_c   1.000
_cell.angle_alpha   90.00
_cell.angle_beta   90.00
_cell.angle_gamma   90.00
#
_symmetry.space_group_name_H-M   'P 1'
#
loop_
_entity.id
_entity.type
_entity.pdbx_description
1 polymer ?
#
loop_
_entity_poly.entity_id
_entity_poly.type
_entity_poly.pdbx_seq_one_letter_code
_entity_poly.pdbx_strand_id
1 'polypeptide(L)'
;MDGVRHRRRVRRVVSAVAGTWAARAYLALCGALLVWVSADAFLVSHEDASMAGVVPLLATAPLSMLFLLAPWEGIAAYVSVVVVSALANAALVNWCVLALGRSAGAAR
;
A
#
# COMPACT_ATOMS: atom_id res chain seq x y z
N MET A 1 -24.40 -7.76 -19.68
CA MET A 1 -23.03 -8.26 -19.96
C MET A 1 -21.97 -7.61 -19.05
N ASP A 2 -22.40 -6.79 -18.08
CA ASP A 2 -21.55 -5.89 -17.29
C ASP A 2 -20.87 -6.59 -16.11
N GLY A 3 -21.51 -7.61 -15.54
CA GLY A 3 -20.95 -8.40 -14.44
C GLY A 3 -19.68 -9.17 -14.80
N VAL A 4 -19.55 -9.66 -16.04
CA VAL A 4 -18.35 -10.38 -16.50
C VAL A 4 -17.17 -9.43 -16.70
N ARG A 5 -17.40 -8.21 -17.21
CA ARG A 5 -16.36 -7.17 -17.32
C ARG A 5 -15.90 -6.70 -15.95
N HIS A 6 -16.81 -6.49 -15.01
CA HIS A 6 -16.49 -6.09 -13.65
C HIS A 6 -15.59 -7.13 -12.95
N ARG A 7 -15.96 -8.42 -13.00
CA ARG A 7 -15.16 -9.50 -12.41
C ARG A 7 -13.76 -9.58 -13.02
N ARG A 8 -13.64 -9.41 -14.34
CA ARG A 8 -12.33 -9.40 -15.03
C ARG A 8 -11.48 -8.18 -14.64
N ARG A 9 -12.07 -6.98 -14.50
CA ARG A 9 -11.36 -5.78 -14.01
C ARG A 9 -10.85 -5.96 -12.59
N VAL A 10 -11.71 -6.42 -11.68
CA VAL A 10 -11.34 -6.66 -10.28
C VAL A 10 -10.23 -7.68 -10.19
N ARG A 11 -10.35 -8.81 -10.89
CA ARG A 11 -9.27 -9.82 -10.92
C ARG A 11 -7.95 -9.26 -11.42
N ARG A 12 -7.96 -8.40 -12.45
CA ARG A 12 -6.74 -7.75 -12.93
C ARG A 12 -6.11 -6.85 -11.88
N VAL A 13 -6.91 -5.99 -11.23
CA VAL A 13 -6.41 -5.08 -10.19
C VAL A 13 -5.83 -5.87 -9.03
N VAL A 14 -6.55 -6.88 -8.54
CA VAL A 14 -6.08 -7.77 -7.45
C VAL A 14 -4.79 -8.48 -7.85
N SER A 15 -4.72 -9.02 -9.08
CA SER A 15 -3.49 -9.67 -9.57
C SER A 15 -2.34 -8.70 -9.75
N ALA A 16 -2.63 -7.42 -10.01
CA ALA A 16 -1.59 -6.40 -10.17
C ALA A 16 -0.95 -6.06 -8.83
N VAL A 17 -1.73 -5.96 -7.75
CA VAL A 17 -1.21 -5.55 -6.42
C VAL A 17 -0.79 -6.73 -5.52
N ALA A 18 -1.32 -7.93 -5.75
CA ALA A 18 -1.10 -9.10 -4.88
C ALA A 18 -0.71 -10.37 -5.65
N GLY A 19 -0.24 -10.23 -6.90
CA GLY A 19 0.09 -11.36 -7.77
C GLY A 19 1.33 -12.16 -7.35
N THR A 20 2.21 -11.57 -6.56
CA THR A 20 3.48 -12.18 -6.10
C THR A 20 3.58 -12.21 -4.58
N TRP A 21 4.36 -13.15 -4.05
CA TRP A 21 4.59 -13.27 -2.61
C TRP A 21 5.20 -12.00 -2.01
N ALA A 22 6.14 -11.35 -2.72
CA ALA A 22 6.78 -10.12 -2.28
C ALA A 22 5.78 -8.96 -2.17
N ALA A 23 4.89 -8.80 -3.16
CA ALA A 23 3.85 -7.77 -3.11
C ALA A 23 2.86 -8.02 -1.96
N ARG A 24 2.52 -9.29 -1.68
CA ARG A 24 1.68 -9.67 -0.55
C ARG A 24 2.35 -9.39 0.80
N ALA A 25 3.64 -9.70 0.93
CA ALA A 25 4.42 -9.42 2.13
C ALA A 25 4.48 -7.90 2.40
N TYR A 26 4.70 -7.11 1.35
CA TYR A 26 4.66 -5.65 1.43
C TYR A 26 3.29 -5.13 1.89
N LEU A 27 2.19 -5.62 1.30
CA LEU A 27 0.84 -5.23 1.72
C LEU A 27 0.53 -5.65 3.17
N ALA A 28 0.98 -6.84 3.58
CA ALA A 28 0.82 -7.30 4.95
C ALA A 28 1.56 -6.39 5.95
N LEU A 29 2.78 -5.96 5.60
CA LEU A 29 3.54 -4.99 6.40
C LEU A 29 2.79 -3.65 6.50
N CYS A 30 2.31 -3.09 5.39
CA CYS A 30 1.54 -1.84 5.41
C CYS A 30 0.26 -1.97 6.26
N GLY A 31 -0.44 -3.10 6.17
CA GLY A 31 -1.61 -3.38 7.01
C GLY A 31 -1.25 -3.46 8.50
N ALA A 32 -0.16 -4.14 8.84
CA ALA A 32 0.33 -4.22 10.22
C ALA A 32 0.69 -2.83 10.78
N LEU A 33 1.29 -1.96 9.97
CA LEU A 33 1.60 -0.57 10.37
C LEU A 33 0.34 0.25 10.64
N LEU A 34 -0.73 0.11 9.85
CA LEU A 34 -2.01 0.77 10.11
C LEU A 34 -2.68 0.27 11.40
N VAL A 35 -2.64 -1.04 11.63
CA VAL A 35 -3.14 -1.63 12.88
C VAL A 35 -2.34 -1.10 14.08
N TRP A 36 -1.02 -1.04 13.95
CA TRP A 36 -0.15 -0.53 15.00
C TRP A 36 -0.42 0.93 15.32
N VAL A 37 -0.54 1.81 14.31
CA VAL A 37 -0.89 3.22 14.53
C VAL A 37 -2.27 3.37 15.16
N SER A 38 -3.22 2.53 14.76
CA SER A 38 -4.56 2.54 15.39
C SER A 38 -4.48 2.11 16.86
N ALA A 39 -3.73 1.04 17.16
CA ALA A 39 -3.53 0.58 18.53
C ALA A 39 -2.82 1.62 19.38
N ASP A 40 -1.79 2.29 18.85
CA ASP A 40 -1.10 3.40 19.52
C ASP A 40 -2.09 4.52 19.86
N ALA A 41 -2.89 4.96 18.87
CA ALA A 41 -3.86 6.04 19.06
C ALA A 41 -4.99 5.73 20.07
N PHE A 42 -5.40 4.47 20.22
CA PHE A 42 -6.52 4.10 21.10
C PHE A 42 -6.10 3.54 22.46
N LEU A 43 -4.93 2.91 22.56
CA LEU A 43 -4.53 2.13 23.74
C LEU A 43 -3.41 2.79 24.53
N VAL A 44 -2.70 3.76 23.94
CA VAL A 44 -1.60 4.46 24.59
C VAL A 44 -2.03 5.91 24.85
N SER A 45 -1.98 6.33 26.11
CA SER A 45 -2.12 7.74 26.47
C SER A 45 -0.76 8.39 26.35
N HIS A 46 -0.58 9.25 25.35
CA HIS A 46 0.68 9.98 25.17
C HIS A 46 0.61 11.33 25.90
N GLU A 47 1.59 11.59 26.76
CA GLU A 47 1.89 12.95 27.23
C GLU A 47 2.64 13.77 26.16
N ASP A 48 3.23 13.09 25.16
CA ASP A 48 4.02 13.66 24.06
C ASP A 48 3.44 13.36 22.65
N ALA A 49 3.89 14.08 21.62
CA ALA A 49 3.48 13.82 20.24
C ALA A 49 4.15 12.54 19.67
N SER A 50 3.37 11.48 19.48
CA SER A 50 3.82 10.21 18.88
C SER A 50 4.15 10.35 17.39
N MET A 51 5.35 9.92 16.97
CA MET A 51 5.75 9.83 15.56
C MET A 51 5.22 8.55 14.87
N ALA A 52 4.35 7.77 15.53
CA ALA A 52 3.80 6.55 14.97
C ALA A 52 3.08 6.79 13.63
N GLY A 53 2.37 7.90 13.48
CA GLY A 53 1.69 8.27 12.23
C GLY A 53 2.63 8.52 11.03
N VAL A 54 3.92 8.79 11.27
CA VAL A 54 4.91 9.04 10.22
C VAL A 54 5.40 7.73 9.59
N VAL A 55 5.45 6.63 10.36
CA VAL A 55 6.02 5.37 9.88
C VAL A 55 5.24 4.77 8.69
N PRO A 56 3.90 4.71 8.68
CA PRO A 56 3.16 4.27 7.50
C PRO A 56 3.34 5.19 6.29
N LEU A 57 3.50 6.50 6.51
CA LEU A 57 3.77 7.46 5.42
C LEU A 57 5.13 7.16 4.79
N LEU A 58 6.16 6.93 5.59
CA LEU A 58 7.49 6.56 5.08
C LEU A 58 7.49 5.21 4.35
N ALA A 59 6.80 4.21 4.90
CA ALA A 59 6.68 2.89 4.26
C ALA A 59 5.95 2.92 2.90
N THR A 60 5.14 3.95 2.67
CA THR A 60 4.39 4.18 1.43
C THR A 60 4.96 5.32 0.58
N ALA A 61 6.12 5.86 0.96
CA ALA A 61 6.87 6.83 0.16
C ALA A 61 7.37 6.19 -1.15
N PRO A 62 7.63 6.99 -2.21
CA PRO A 62 7.41 8.43 -2.30
C PRO A 62 5.96 8.83 -2.58
N LEU A 63 5.07 7.87 -2.91
CA LEU A 63 3.71 8.19 -3.33
C LEU A 63 2.89 8.89 -2.24
N SER A 64 3.07 8.54 -0.98
CA SER A 64 2.44 9.23 0.15
C SER A 64 2.88 10.69 0.27
N MET A 65 4.13 11.02 -0.12
CA MET A 65 4.66 12.39 -0.08
C MET A 65 3.99 13.31 -1.09
N LEU A 66 3.50 12.76 -2.21
CA LEU A 66 2.74 13.55 -3.18
C LEU A 66 1.41 14.06 -2.61
N PHE A 67 0.83 13.33 -1.67
CA PHE A 67 -0.45 13.70 -1.04
C PHE A 67 -0.29 14.74 0.06
N LEU A 68 0.90 14.89 0.65
CA LEU A 68 1.21 15.97 1.60
C LEU A 68 1.13 17.38 0.97
N LEU A 69 1.17 17.48 -0.36
CA LEU A 69 1.06 18.74 -1.10
C LEU A 69 -0.37 19.28 -1.18
N ALA A 70 -1.37 18.48 -0.83
CA ALA A 70 -2.77 18.86 -0.93
C ALA A 70 -3.42 18.99 0.46
N PRO A 71 -4.42 19.87 0.60
CA PRO A 71 -4.99 20.26 1.90
C PRO A 71 -5.97 19.20 2.42
N TRP A 72 -5.48 17.99 2.64
CA TRP A 72 -6.26 16.88 3.16
C TRP A 72 -6.21 16.86 4.68
N GLU A 73 -7.37 16.84 5.31
CA GLU A 73 -7.51 16.87 6.77
C GLU A 73 -8.23 15.63 7.27
N GLY A 74 -7.85 15.17 8.47
CA GLY A 74 -8.55 14.10 9.19
C GLY A 74 -8.11 12.67 8.87
N ILE A 75 -8.57 11.74 9.72
CA ILE A 75 -8.08 10.35 9.74
C ILE A 75 -8.48 9.56 8.49
N ALA A 76 -9.66 9.83 7.93
CA ALA A 76 -10.11 9.17 6.70
C ALA A 76 -9.21 9.53 5.52
N ALA A 77 -8.79 10.80 5.43
CA ALA A 77 -7.86 11.25 4.42
C ALA A 77 -6.49 10.57 4.60
N TYR A 78 -5.94 10.58 5.82
CA TYR A 78 -4.69 9.88 6.15
C TYR A 78 -4.72 8.40 5.72
N VAL A 79 -5.75 7.65 6.13
CA VAL A 79 -5.87 6.23 5.79
C VAL A 79 -5.98 6.04 4.28
N SER A 80 -6.77 6.88 3.59
CA SER A 80 -6.91 6.79 2.13
C SER A 80 -5.58 7.01 1.40
N VAL A 81 -4.77 7.99 1.84
CA VAL A 81 -3.43 8.23 1.29
C VAL A 81 -2.56 6.99 1.47
N VAL A 82 -2.44 6.48 2.70
CA VAL A 82 -1.59 5.31 2.99
C VAL A 82 -2.04 4.10 2.17
N VAL A 83 -3.35 3.84 2.10
CA VAL A 83 -3.89 2.69 1.35
C VAL A 83 -3.64 2.85 -0.15
N VAL A 84 -3.93 4.01 -0.74
CA VAL A 84 -3.74 4.23 -2.18
C VAL A 84 -2.26 4.13 -2.55
N SER A 85 -1.38 4.76 -1.76
CA SER A 85 0.07 4.70 -1.96
C SER A 85 0.61 3.28 -1.80
N ALA A 86 0.16 2.53 -0.78
CA ALA A 86 0.54 1.13 -0.59
C ALA A 86 0.11 0.24 -1.77
N LEU A 87 -1.11 0.39 -2.28
CA LEU A 87 -1.59 -0.38 -3.43
C LEU A 87 -0.76 -0.09 -4.69
N ALA A 88 -0.45 1.18 -4.94
CA ALA A 88 0.37 1.57 -6.07
C ALA A 88 1.82 1.04 -5.96
N ASN A 89 2.43 1.15 -4.78
CA ASN A 89 3.75 0.56 -4.52
C ASN A 89 3.74 -0.97 -4.67
N ALA A 90 2.70 -1.65 -4.19
CA ALA A 90 2.56 -3.10 -4.34
C ALA A 90 2.44 -3.52 -5.81
N ALA A 91 1.72 -2.73 -6.63
CA ALA A 91 1.67 -2.95 -8.07
C ALA A 91 3.05 -2.83 -8.74
N LEU A 92 3.84 -1.83 -8.33
CA LEU A 92 5.20 -1.64 -8.81
C LEU A 92 6.10 -2.82 -8.41
N VAL A 93 6.08 -3.25 -7.14
CA VAL A 93 6.84 -4.41 -6.66
C VAL A 93 6.48 -5.67 -7.46
N ASN A 94 5.18 -5.92 -7.62
CA ASN A 94 4.70 -7.07 -8.39
C ASN A 94 5.18 -7.03 -9.85
N TRP A 95 5.11 -5.86 -10.49
CA TRP A 95 5.58 -5.68 -11.85
C TRP A 95 7.08 -5.91 -11.98
N CYS A 96 7.90 -5.37 -11.06
CA CYS A 96 9.35 -5.59 -11.04
C CYS A 96 9.70 -7.08 -10.89
N VAL A 97 9.05 -7.80 -9.96
CA VAL A 97 9.29 -9.24 -9.78
C VAL A 97 8.95 -10.03 -11.05
N LEU A 98 7.82 -9.71 -11.69
CA LEU A 98 7.42 -10.37 -12.95
C LEU A 98 8.32 -9.96 -14.13
N ALA A 99 8.84 -8.73 -14.18
CA ALA A 99 9.78 -8.28 -15.21
C ALA A 99 11.12 -9.00 -15.09
N LEU A 100 11.66 -9.10 -13.87
CA LEU A 100 12.92 -9.81 -13.58
C LEU A 100 12.79 -11.33 -13.82
N GLY A 101 11.64 -11.93 -13.53
CA GLY A 101 11.39 -13.34 -13.84
C GLY A 101 11.34 -13.63 -15.35
N ARG A 102 10.77 -12.70 -16.13
CA ARG A 102 10.69 -12.84 -17.61
C ARG A 102 12.04 -12.68 -18.29
N SER A 103 12.88 -11.75 -17.84
CA SER A 103 14.22 -11.57 -18.40
C SER A 103 15.14 -12.76 -18.07
N ALA A 104 15.04 -13.33 -16.86
CA ALA A 104 15.78 -14.54 -16.49
C ALA A 104 15.38 -15.79 -17.29
N GLY A 105 14.12 -15.86 -17.74
CA GLY A 105 13.63 -16.93 -18.61
C GLY A 105 14.03 -16.79 -20.08
N ALA A 106 14.22 -15.56 -20.57
CA ALA A 106 14.64 -15.30 -21.95
C ALA A 106 16.15 -15.46 -22.19
N ALA A 107 16.95 -15.47 -21.12
CA ALA A 107 18.40 -15.67 -21.16
C ALA A 107 18.83 -17.15 -20.99
N ARG A 108 17.87 -18.08 -20.89
CA ARG A 108 18.10 -19.54 -20.88
C ARG A 108 17.63 -20.14 -22.20
#